data_AF-A0A1N6H3V6-F1
#
_entry.id   AF-A0A1N6H3V6-F1
#
_cell.length_a   1.000
_cell.length_b   1.000
_cell.length_c   1.000
_cell.angle_alpha   90.00
_cell.angle_beta   90.00
_cell.angle_gamma   90.00
#
_symmetry.space_group_name_H-M   'P 1'
#
loop_
_entity.id
_entity.type
_entity.pdbx_description
1 polymer ?
#
loop_
_entity_poly.entity_id
_entity_poly.type
_entity_poly.pdbx_seq_one_letter_code
_entity_poly.pdbx_strand_id
1 'polypeptide(L)'
;MQPNVGDHRVDVWKTITIAPNESITINKVKVPATIEIKNLSKEKVVLVSELKIPSEILGKSEFKYRLPKKSMLKLENRNAVPVSIYLHYYSSQPIIINNKELR
;
A
#
# COMPACT_ATOMS: atom_id res chain seq x y z
N MET A 1 34.85 -12.75 -5.46
CA MET A 1 33.54 -12.46 -6.09
C MET A 1 33.01 -11.18 -5.45
N GLN A 2 32.87 -10.10 -6.21
CA GLN A 2 32.28 -8.85 -5.72
C GLN A 2 30.80 -9.08 -5.36
N PRO A 3 30.31 -8.60 -4.22
CA PRO A 3 28.87 -8.67 -3.94
C PRO A 3 28.15 -7.71 -4.90
N ASN A 4 27.22 -8.25 -5.68
CA ASN A 4 26.34 -7.46 -6.56
C ASN A 4 25.51 -6.47 -5.71
N VAL A 5 25.73 -5.17 -5.92
CA VAL A 5 25.00 -4.06 -5.27
C VAL A 5 23.59 -3.85 -5.91
N GLY A 6 22.98 -4.91 -6.44
CA GLY A 6 21.88 -4.80 -7.42
C GLY A 6 20.51 -5.36 -7.02
N ASP A 7 20.39 -6.18 -5.97
CA ASP A 7 19.18 -7.01 -5.78
C ASP A 7 18.58 -6.95 -4.37
N HIS A 8 18.53 -5.75 -3.77
CA HIS A 8 17.65 -5.51 -2.61
C HIS A 8 16.19 -5.44 -3.08
N ARG A 9 15.65 -6.59 -3.49
CA ARG A 9 14.22 -6.77 -3.76
C ARG A 9 13.52 -6.84 -2.42
N VAL A 10 12.81 -5.78 -2.08
CA VAL A 10 12.00 -5.74 -0.87
C VAL A 10 10.64 -6.31 -1.22
N ASP A 11 10.36 -7.49 -0.66
CA ASP A 11 9.10 -8.23 -0.78
C ASP A 11 8.55 -8.37 0.65
N VAL A 12 7.59 -7.51 1.01
CA VAL A 12 7.07 -7.44 2.37
C VAL A 12 5.58 -7.62 2.36
N TRP A 13 5.13 -8.49 3.25
CA TRP A 13 3.74 -8.82 3.46
C TRP A 13 3.31 -8.36 4.85
N LYS A 14 2.25 -7.57 4.94
CA LYS A 14 1.75 -7.11 6.24
C LYS A 14 0.24 -6.98 6.25
N THR A 15 -0.38 -7.60 7.25
CA THR A 15 -1.77 -7.31 7.58
C THR A 15 -1.83 -6.01 8.39
N ILE A 16 -2.67 -5.09 7.95
CA ILE A 16 -2.88 -3.80 8.60
C ILE A 16 -4.37 -3.64 8.86
N THR A 17 -4.70 -3.34 10.12
CA THR A 17 -6.06 -2.94 10.50
C THR A 17 -6.12 -1.42 10.54
N ILE A 18 -7.05 -0.84 9.78
CA ILE A 18 -7.32 0.60 9.75
C ILE A 18 -8.56 0.83 10.61
N ALA A 19 -8.43 1.54 11.72
CA ALA A 19 -9.57 1.83 12.59
C ALA A 19 -10.60 2.76 11.89
N PRO A 20 -11.85 2.84 12.39
CA PRO A 20 -12.84 3.77 11.84
C PRO A 20 -12.32 5.20 11.78
N ASN A 21 -12.53 5.88 10.65
CA ASN A 21 -12.09 7.25 10.38
C ASN A 21 -10.56 7.46 10.38
N GLU A 22 -9.77 6.38 10.44
CA GLU A 22 -8.32 6.44 10.29
C GLU A 22 -7.89 6.22 8.83
N SER A 23 -6.61 6.46 8.59
CA SER A 23 -6.01 6.24 7.29
C SER A 23 -4.59 5.73 7.40
N ILE A 24 -4.16 5.04 6.35
CA ILE A 24 -2.75 4.73 6.14
C ILE A 24 -2.28 5.42 4.86
N THR A 25 -1.04 5.90 4.88
CA THR A 25 -0.43 6.60 3.75
C THR A 25 0.84 5.87 3.34
N ILE A 26 0.85 5.39 2.09
CA ILE A 26 2.07 5.03 1.39
C ILE A 26 2.69 6.34 0.90
N ASN A 27 3.77 6.77 1.56
CA ASN A 27 4.45 8.01 1.25
C ASN A 27 5.08 7.97 -0.15
N LYS A 28 5.50 9.14 -0.63
CA LYS A 28 6.12 9.30 -1.94
C LYS A 28 7.23 8.28 -2.17
N VAL A 29 7.01 7.34 -3.10
CA VAL A 29 7.97 6.27 -3.38
C VAL A 29 9.20 6.82 -4.10
N LYS A 30 10.40 6.41 -3.67
CA LYS A 30 11.68 6.87 -4.24
C LYS A 30 11.98 6.27 -5.62
N VAL A 31 11.40 5.11 -5.90
CA VAL A 31 11.45 4.37 -7.18
C VAL A 31 10.06 3.80 -7.45
N PRO A 32 9.73 3.43 -8.70
CA PRO A 32 8.47 2.75 -8.98
C PRO A 32 8.33 1.45 -8.18
N ALA A 33 7.17 1.23 -7.58
CA ALA A 33 6.89 0.05 -6.75
C ALA A 33 5.59 -0.62 -7.19
N THR A 34 5.55 -1.94 -7.21
CA THR A 34 4.28 -2.66 -7.35
C THR A 34 3.67 -2.83 -5.98
N ILE A 35 2.40 -2.46 -5.85
CA ILE A 35 1.61 -2.67 -4.64
C ILE A 35 0.47 -3.62 -4.95
N GLU A 36 0.20 -4.52 -4.01
CA GLU A 36 -0.92 -5.43 -4.00
C GLU A 36 -1.64 -5.26 -2.66
N ILE A 37 -2.93 -4.94 -2.71
CA ILE A 37 -3.76 -4.69 -1.54
C ILE A 37 -4.97 -5.58 -1.63
N LYS A 38 -5.09 -6.53 -0.71
CA LYS A 38 -6.30 -7.36 -0.55
C LYS A 38 -7.12 -6.83 0.59
N ASN A 39 -8.37 -6.49 0.32
CA ASN A 39 -9.32 -6.12 1.36
C ASN A 39 -9.89 -7.40 2.00
N LEU A 40 -9.55 -7.63 3.27
CA LEU A 40 -10.00 -8.80 4.02
C LEU A 40 -11.35 -8.57 4.70
N SER A 41 -11.87 -7.35 4.72
CA SER A 41 -13.17 -6.98 5.28
C SER A 41 -14.29 -7.03 4.24
N LYS A 42 -15.54 -6.92 4.67
CA LYS A 42 -16.71 -6.81 3.77
C LYS A 42 -16.93 -5.37 3.32
N GLU A 43 -16.45 -4.43 4.11
CA GLU A 43 -16.55 -3.00 3.89
C GLU A 43 -15.46 -2.55 2.93
N LYS A 44 -15.74 -1.48 2.18
CA LYS A 44 -14.79 -0.93 1.21
C LYS A 44 -13.76 -0.03 1.88
N VAL A 45 -12.61 0.16 1.22
CA VAL A 45 -11.60 1.16 1.60
C VAL A 45 -11.51 2.21 0.50
N VAL A 46 -11.47 3.48 0.87
CA VAL A 46 -11.32 4.57 -0.10
C VAL A 46 -9.85 4.76 -0.45
N LEU A 47 -9.57 4.88 -1.75
CA LEU A 47 -8.24 5.22 -2.27
C LEU A 47 -8.21 6.71 -2.62
N VAL A 48 -7.27 7.42 -2.02
CA VAL A 48 -7.02 8.84 -2.29
C VAL A 48 -5.63 8.99 -2.91
N SER A 49 -5.60 9.41 -4.17
CA SER A 49 -4.38 9.65 -4.94
C SER A 49 -4.65 10.60 -6.09
N GLU A 50 -3.61 11.29 -6.57
CA GLU A 50 -3.63 12.08 -7.81
C GLU A 50 -3.53 11.19 -9.08
N LEU A 51 -3.33 9.89 -8.89
CA LEU A 51 -3.18 8.92 -9.96
C LEU A 51 -4.55 8.56 -10.57
N LYS A 52 -4.55 8.19 -11.85
CA LYS A 52 -5.72 7.60 -12.51
C LYS A 52 -5.92 6.14 -12.07
N ILE A 53 -6.47 5.97 -10.87
CA ILE A 53 -6.77 4.68 -10.25
C ILE A 53 -8.24 4.66 -9.77
N PRO A 54 -8.82 3.47 -9.50
CA PRO A 54 -10.11 3.38 -8.83
C PRO A 54 -10.13 4.17 -7.53
N SER A 55 -11.28 4.76 -7.20
CA SER A 55 -11.46 5.53 -5.97
C SER A 55 -11.64 4.66 -4.72
N GLU A 56 -11.81 3.35 -4.88
CA GLU A 56 -12.06 2.44 -3.77
C GLU A 56 -11.63 1.00 -4.08
N ILE A 57 -11.36 0.25 -3.01
CA ILE A 57 -11.18 -1.21 -3.01
C ILE A 57 -12.40 -1.80 -2.32
N LEU A 58 -13.22 -2.54 -3.07
CA LEU A 58 -14.41 -3.19 -2.53
C LEU A 58 -14.06 -4.23 -1.47
N GLY A 59 -15.02 -4.56 -0.61
CA GLY A 59 -14.86 -5.65 0.34
C GLY A 59 -14.54 -6.97 -0.36
N LYS A 60 -13.67 -7.78 0.26
CA LYS A 60 -13.24 -9.09 -0.26
C LYS A 60 -12.64 -9.05 -1.68
N SER A 61 -12.15 -7.89 -2.11
CA SER A 61 -11.52 -7.70 -3.42
C SER A 61 -10.03 -7.37 -3.31
N GLU A 62 -9.36 -7.34 -4.46
CA GLU A 62 -7.94 -7.03 -4.57
C GLU A 62 -7.72 -5.81 -5.49
N PHE A 63 -6.72 -5.01 -5.15
CA PHE A 63 -6.20 -3.93 -5.96
C PHE A 63 -4.70 -4.12 -6.18
N LYS A 64 -4.30 -4.14 -7.45
CA LYS A 64 -2.89 -4.24 -7.85
C LYS A 64 -2.53 -3.06 -8.73
N TYR A 65 -1.44 -2.39 -8.40
CA TYR A 65 -1.02 -1.21 -9.15
C TYR A 65 0.49 -0.99 -9.08
N ARG A 66 1.07 -0.45 -10.16
CA ARG A 66 2.46 -0.03 -10.18
C ARG A 66 2.54 1.46 -9.91
N LEU A 67 2.82 1.82 -8.65
CA LEU A 67 3.02 3.20 -8.23
C LEU A 67 4.23 3.81 -8.95
N PRO A 68 4.06 4.91 -9.71
CA PRO A 68 5.17 5.66 -10.29
C PRO A 68 6.05 6.32 -9.23
N LYS A 69 7.28 6.67 -9.61
CA LYS A 69 8.19 7.44 -8.76
C LYS A 69 7.51 8.75 -8.30
N LYS A 70 7.75 9.15 -7.05
CA LYS A 70 7.19 10.35 -6.40
C LYS A 70 5.66 10.33 -6.20
N SER A 71 4.97 9.25 -6.54
CA SER A 71 3.54 9.11 -6.27
C SER A 71 3.27 8.68 -4.83
N MET A 72 2.10 9.05 -4.33
CA MET A 72 1.60 8.76 -2.99
C MET A 72 0.25 8.07 -3.11
N LEU A 73 -0.05 7.15 -2.20
CA LEU A 73 -1.35 6.52 -2.09
C LEU A 73 -1.81 6.55 -0.64
N LYS A 74 -3.02 7.05 -0.41
CA LYS A 74 -3.66 7.01 0.90
C LYS A 74 -4.86 6.09 0.86
N LEU A 75 -4.98 5.25 1.89
CA LEU A 75 -6.11 4.37 2.12
C LEU A 75 -6.87 4.92 3.32
N GLU A 76 -8.15 5.25 3.14
CA GLU A 76 -9.00 5.80 4.20
C GLU A 76 -10.10 4.81 4.54
N ASN A 77 -10.23 4.49 5.83
CA ASN A 77 -11.38 3.78 6.34
C ASN A 77 -12.46 4.78 6.75
N ARG A 78 -13.45 5.00 5.87
CA ARG A 78 -14.61 5.86 6.14
C ARG A 78 -15.81 5.10 6.72
N ASN A 79 -15.63 3.83 7.08
CA ASN A 79 -16.68 3.02 7.67
C ASN A 79 -16.70 3.20 9.19
N ALA A 80 -17.82 2.84 9.81
CA ALA A 80 -17.97 2.84 11.28
C ALA A 80 -17.26 1.65 11.96
N VAL A 81 -16.71 0.71 11.19
CA VAL A 81 -16.03 -0.50 11.68
C VAL A 81 -14.59 -0.56 11.15
N PRO A 82 -13.67 -1.24 11.86
CA PRO A 82 -12.30 -1.43 11.38
C PRO A 82 -12.27 -2.20 10.07
N VAL A 83 -11.34 -1.84 9.19
CA VAL A 83 -11.07 -2.58 7.95
C VAL A 83 -9.68 -3.17 7.98
N SER A 84 -9.61 -4.49 7.76
CA SER A 84 -8.35 -5.21 7.66
C SER A 84 -7.97 -5.36 6.20
N ILE A 85 -6.75 -4.95 5.87
CA ILE A 85 -6.15 -5.17 4.56
C ILE A 85 -4.91 -6.01 4.70
N TYR A 86 -4.60 -6.76 3.66
CA TYR A 86 -3.28 -7.34 3.45
C TYR A 86 -2.55 -6.48 2.43
N LEU A 87 -1.47 -5.86 2.86
CA LEU A 87 -0.61 -5.05 2.01
C LEU A 87 0.63 -5.85 1.65
N HIS A 88 0.89 -5.90 0.36
CA HIS A 88 2.10 -6.43 -0.22
C HIS A 88 2.72 -5.38 -1.13
N TYR A 89 4.05 -5.28 -1.09
CA TYR A 89 4.76 -4.47 -2.06
C TYR A 89 6.04 -5.13 -2.54
N TYR A 90 6.39 -4.80 -3.77
CA TYR A 90 7.62 -5.21 -4.43
C TYR A 90 8.32 -3.97 -5.00
N SER A 91 9.55 -3.74 -4.55
CA SER A 91 10.36 -2.58 -4.97
C SER A 91 11.85 -2.86 -4.81
N SER A 92 12.69 -2.17 -5.59
CA SER A 92 14.15 -2.19 -5.40
C SER A 92 14.62 -1.26 -4.27
N GLN A 93 13.71 -0.51 -3.66
CA GLN A 93 13.97 0.29 -2.46
C GLN A 93 12.78 0.19 -1.48
N PRO A 94 13.03 0.28 -0.15
CA PRO A 94 11.96 0.30 0.84
C PRO A 94 10.93 1.41 0.60
N ILE A 95 9.66 1.11 0.89
CA ILE A 95 8.60 2.14 0.94
C ILE A 95 8.33 2.53 2.39
N ILE A 96 7.95 3.80 2.58
CA ILE A 96 7.61 4.35 3.89
C ILE A 96 6.09 4.40 4.00
N ILE A 97 5.54 3.82 5.06
CA ILE A 97 4.11 3.80 5.36
C ILE A 97 3.88 4.44 6.73
N ASN A 98 2.99 5.44 6.80
CA ASN A 98 2.73 6.21 8.02
C ASN A 98 4.01 6.73 8.69
N ASN A 99 4.95 7.24 7.88
CA ASN A 99 6.26 7.73 8.33
C ASN A 99 7.15 6.68 9.02
N LYS A 100 6.84 5.39 8.89
CA LYS A 100 7.68 4.27 9.32
C LYS A 100 8.08 3.43 8.11
N GLU A 101 9.31 2.93 8.09
CA GLU A 101 9.70 1.95 7.07
C GLU A 101 8.97 0.63 7.34
N LEU A 102 8.38 0.05 6.29
CA LEU A 102 7.84 -1.30 6.37
C LEU A 102 9.01 -2.27 6.10
N ARG A 103 9.62 -2.77 7.18
CA ARG A 103 10.65 -3.81 7.17
C ARG A 103 10.06 -5.14 7.61
#